data_AF-A0A8H7SAJ1-F1
#
_entry.id   AF-A0A8H7SAJ1-F1
#
_cell.length_a   1.000
_cell.length_b   1.000
_cell.length_c   1.000
_cell.angle_alpha   90.00
_cell.angle_beta   90.00
_cell.angle_gamma   90.00
#
_symmetry.space_group_name_H-M   'P 1'
#
loop_
_entity.id
_entity.type
_entity.pdbx_description
1 polymer ?
#
loop_
_entity_poly.entity_id
_entity_poly.type
_entity_poly.pdbx_seq_one_letter_code
_entity_poly.pdbx_strand_id
1 'polypeptide(L)'
;MKSSLITLFGAALATSIPMMASAAGDVFYGLNYGIDKDNCPTLDKMKKDFELIQKYTNRVRTFSLHVCNQADLALQATQELGMDLHLGMWLDRQDTFNLEIQALKDLLAKYDFSNVNSIIAGSEVLYREDADANTLTNWIKEVKQVAEPKGIEVTNAETYNEVSPEVFNVVDFVSMNAFPFWEGTTIEQGINTLADHYETIKAKAGNKRVMISETGWPSGSSEGDTLGPNIDIAQATIENENTYLGEVLCWSRNNNVDVLYFSAFEEPYKPGVEGHFGIMDQDGNLKEGINVNPSC
;
A
#
# COMPACT_ATOMS: atom_id res chain seq x y z
N MET A 1 -43.35 55.56 -32.44
CA MET A 1 -42.32 54.68 -33.04
C MET A 1 -41.87 53.70 -31.98
N LYS A 2 -42.01 52.39 -32.23
CA LYS A 2 -41.73 51.31 -31.29
C LYS A 2 -40.21 51.12 -31.16
N SER A 3 -39.68 51.13 -29.95
CA SER A 3 -38.28 50.76 -29.66
C SER A 3 -38.29 49.35 -29.07
N SER A 4 -37.76 48.38 -29.81
CA SER A 4 -37.56 47.01 -29.35
C SER A 4 -36.27 46.92 -28.53
N LEU A 5 -36.38 46.49 -27.27
CA LEU A 5 -35.23 45.98 -26.51
C LEU A 5 -34.92 44.56 -27.01
N ILE A 6 -33.70 44.34 -27.48
CA ILE A 6 -33.15 43.01 -27.78
C ILE A 6 -32.34 42.59 -26.55
N THR A 7 -32.81 41.57 -25.85
CA THR A 7 -32.08 40.89 -24.78
C THR A 7 -31.09 39.90 -25.41
N LEU A 8 -29.77 40.16 -25.31
CA LEU A 8 -28.75 39.16 -25.65
C LEU A 8 -28.59 38.19 -24.47
N PHE A 9 -28.98 36.93 -24.68
CA PHE A 9 -28.52 35.81 -23.86
C PHE A 9 -27.11 35.43 -24.31
N GLY A 10 -26.11 35.71 -23.47
CA GLY A 10 -24.76 35.15 -23.65
C GLY A 10 -24.77 33.68 -23.24
N ALA A 11 -24.62 32.79 -24.22
CA ALA A 11 -24.37 31.37 -23.95
C ALA A 11 -22.92 31.21 -23.46
N ALA A 12 -22.74 30.87 -22.19
CA ALA A 12 -21.46 30.40 -21.69
C ALA A 12 -21.19 29.02 -22.28
N LEU A 13 -20.20 28.93 -23.17
CA LEU A 13 -19.65 27.66 -23.64
C LEU A 13 -18.90 27.01 -22.47
N ALA A 14 -19.55 26.05 -21.81
CA ALA A 14 -18.87 25.11 -20.94
C ALA A 14 -17.98 24.22 -21.82
N THR A 15 -16.69 24.51 -21.85
CA THR A 15 -15.69 23.62 -22.43
C THR A 15 -15.51 22.45 -21.48
N SER A 16 -16.22 21.35 -21.73
CA SER A 16 -15.92 20.06 -21.10
C SER A 16 -14.54 19.61 -21.58
N ILE A 17 -13.54 19.69 -20.71
CA ILE A 17 -12.28 18.98 -20.90
C ILE A 17 -12.63 17.48 -20.81
N PRO A 18 -12.39 16.68 -21.85
CA PRO A 18 -12.60 15.25 -21.74
C PRO A 18 -11.54 14.72 -20.76
N MET A 19 -11.98 14.26 -19.60
CA MET A 19 -11.17 13.43 -18.72
C MET A 19 -10.88 12.16 -19.51
N MET A 20 -9.66 12.03 -20.05
CA MET A 20 -9.21 10.75 -20.59
C MET A 20 -9.07 9.81 -19.40
N ALA A 21 -10.15 9.07 -19.10
CA ALA A 21 -10.06 7.90 -18.27
C ALA A 21 -9.19 6.89 -19.04
N SER A 22 -7.89 6.89 -18.77
CA SER A 22 -7.09 5.70 -19.02
C SER A 22 -7.75 4.60 -18.19
N ALA A 23 -8.19 3.51 -18.83
CA ALA A 23 -8.67 2.36 -18.09
C ALA A 23 -7.51 1.89 -17.21
N ALA A 24 -7.65 2.05 -15.90
CA ALA A 24 -6.64 1.57 -14.96
C ALA A 24 -6.47 0.06 -15.15
N GLY A 25 -5.24 -0.43 -15.06
CA GLY A 25 -4.98 -1.87 -15.03
C GLY A 25 -5.70 -2.51 -13.84
N ASP A 26 -6.12 -3.75 -14.00
CA ASP A 26 -6.75 -4.57 -12.96
C ASP A 26 -5.85 -5.76 -12.54
N VAL A 27 -4.56 -5.66 -12.84
CA VAL A 27 -3.58 -6.72 -12.59
C VAL A 27 -3.44 -6.96 -11.09
N PHE A 28 -3.22 -5.90 -10.33
CA PHE A 28 -3.05 -5.95 -8.88
C PHE A 28 -4.27 -5.37 -8.19
N TYR A 29 -4.62 -5.94 -7.02
CA TYR A 29 -5.54 -5.28 -6.09
C TYR A 29 -5.02 -3.88 -5.72
N GLY A 30 -3.73 -3.77 -5.36
CA GLY A 30 -3.02 -2.51 -5.18
C GLY A 30 -1.51 -2.71 -5.02
N LEU A 31 -0.77 -1.60 -5.10
CA LEU A 31 0.70 -1.60 -4.93
C LEU A 31 1.13 -0.74 -3.73
N ASN A 32 2.11 -1.24 -2.99
CA ASN A 32 2.79 -0.45 -1.97
C ASN A 32 3.71 0.59 -2.63
N TYR A 33 3.60 1.85 -2.20
CA TYR A 33 4.39 2.98 -2.69
C TYR A 33 5.28 3.52 -1.58
N GLY A 34 6.57 3.23 -1.67
CA GLY A 34 7.60 3.64 -0.73
C GLY A 34 8.06 5.09 -0.95
N ILE A 35 8.58 5.71 0.12
CA ILE A 35 9.05 7.09 0.12
C ILE A 35 10.41 7.18 0.80
N ASP A 36 11.37 7.73 0.07
CA ASP A 36 12.65 8.16 0.64
C ASP A 36 12.42 9.41 1.51
N LYS A 37 12.52 9.23 2.82
CA LYS A 37 12.34 10.32 3.80
C LYS A 37 13.44 11.38 3.74
N ASP A 38 14.61 11.04 3.21
CA ASP A 38 15.73 11.94 3.06
C ASP A 38 15.66 12.70 1.71
N ASN A 39 14.76 12.28 0.81
CA ASN A 39 14.46 12.92 -0.47
C ASN A 39 12.94 12.95 -0.74
N CYS A 40 12.21 13.69 0.09
CA CYS A 40 10.75 13.77 0.03
C CYS A 40 10.20 14.11 -1.38
N PRO A 41 9.18 13.38 -1.87
CA PRO A 41 8.60 13.64 -3.18
C PRO A 41 7.81 14.95 -3.23
N THR A 42 7.65 15.50 -4.43
CA THR A 42 6.69 16.57 -4.72
C THR A 42 5.36 15.98 -5.19
N LEU A 43 4.28 16.77 -5.19
CA LEU A 43 3.00 16.37 -5.78
C LEU A 43 3.16 15.93 -7.24
N ASP A 44 3.92 16.69 -8.04
CA ASP A 44 4.14 16.37 -9.46
C ASP A 44 4.90 15.05 -9.65
N LYS A 45 5.86 14.73 -8.77
CA LYS A 45 6.55 13.43 -8.80
C LYS A 45 5.56 12.31 -8.46
N MET A 46 4.83 12.45 -7.35
CA MET A 46 3.88 11.44 -6.91
C MET A 46 2.77 11.19 -7.94
N LYS A 47 2.25 12.23 -8.60
CA LYS A 47 1.28 12.10 -9.69
C LYS A 47 1.86 11.31 -10.87
N LYS A 48 3.08 11.63 -11.32
CA LYS A 48 3.75 10.88 -12.39
C LYS A 48 3.93 9.41 -12.03
N ASP A 49 4.33 9.14 -10.79
CA ASP A 49 4.50 7.77 -10.31
C ASP A 49 3.17 7.02 -10.26
N PHE A 50 2.10 7.70 -9.85
CA PHE A 50 0.76 7.14 -9.80
C PHE A 50 0.17 6.90 -11.19
N GLU A 51 0.47 7.76 -12.18
CA GLU A 51 0.15 7.52 -13.60
C GLU A 51 0.86 6.27 -14.15
N LEU A 52 2.10 6.01 -13.71
CA LEU A 52 2.83 4.80 -14.06
C LEU A 52 2.21 3.56 -13.41
N ILE A 53 1.86 3.65 -12.11
CA ILE A 53 1.16 2.59 -11.37
C ILE A 53 -0.22 2.30 -11.97
N GLN A 54 -0.94 3.33 -12.47
CA GLN A 54 -2.27 3.19 -13.06
C GLN A 54 -2.33 2.23 -14.25
N LYS A 55 -1.19 1.95 -14.89
CA LYS A 55 -1.10 0.93 -15.94
C LYS A 55 -1.37 -0.49 -15.41
N TYR A 56 -1.24 -0.71 -14.11
CA TYR A 56 -1.29 -2.03 -13.47
C TYR A 56 -2.34 -2.15 -12.37
N THR A 57 -2.68 -1.04 -11.70
CA THR A 57 -3.73 -1.02 -10.66
C THR A 57 -4.30 0.38 -10.47
N ASN A 58 -5.54 0.48 -9.98
CA ASN A 58 -6.13 1.76 -9.57
C ASN A 58 -5.85 2.12 -8.09
N ARG A 59 -5.01 1.35 -7.37
CA ARG A 59 -4.90 1.47 -5.91
C ARG A 59 -3.46 1.48 -5.43
N VAL A 60 -3.17 2.40 -4.51
CA VAL A 60 -1.86 2.51 -3.85
C VAL A 60 -1.98 2.46 -2.34
N ARG A 61 -0.90 2.06 -1.67
CA ARG A 61 -0.72 2.21 -0.22
C ARG A 61 0.48 3.11 0.08
N THR A 62 0.31 4.02 1.03
CA THR A 62 1.40 4.80 1.67
C THR A 62 1.67 4.31 3.09
N PHE A 63 2.77 4.72 3.72
CA PHE A 63 3.27 4.10 4.96
C PHE A 63 3.25 5.01 6.20
N SER A 64 3.12 6.32 6.02
CA SER A 64 2.97 7.29 7.10
C SER A 64 2.02 8.40 6.67
N LEU A 65 1.39 9.10 7.60
CA LEU A 65 0.64 10.31 7.28
C LEU A 65 1.53 11.54 7.25
N HIS A 66 2.38 11.70 8.27
CA HIS A 66 3.10 12.95 8.53
C HIS A 66 4.47 13.04 7.84
N VAL A 67 5.18 11.92 7.66
CA VAL A 67 6.52 11.92 7.06
C VAL A 67 6.43 12.40 5.62
N CYS A 68 7.25 13.40 5.26
CA CYS A 68 7.23 14.06 3.95
C CYS A 68 5.86 14.64 3.53
N ASN A 69 4.93 14.87 4.48
CA ASN A 69 3.54 15.24 4.16
C ASN A 69 2.89 14.25 3.17
N GLN A 70 3.30 12.99 3.19
CA GLN A 70 3.03 12.07 2.09
C GLN A 70 1.54 11.76 1.91
N ALA A 71 0.76 11.68 3.00
CA ALA A 71 -0.67 11.39 2.89
C ALA A 71 -1.45 12.55 2.27
N ASP A 72 -1.06 13.80 2.55
CA ASP A 72 -1.66 14.98 1.91
C ASP A 72 -1.36 15.01 0.40
N LEU A 73 -0.12 14.68 0.01
CA LEU A 73 0.27 14.55 -1.39
C LEU A 73 -0.47 13.39 -2.08
N ALA A 74 -0.59 12.24 -1.40
CA ALA A 74 -1.23 11.05 -1.94
C ALA A 74 -2.73 11.26 -2.11
N LEU A 75 -3.41 11.90 -1.15
CA LEU A 75 -4.82 12.26 -1.26
C LEU A 75 -5.07 13.18 -2.46
N GLN A 76 -4.26 14.24 -2.63
CA GLN A 76 -4.37 15.11 -3.80
C GLN A 76 -4.15 14.34 -5.11
N ALA A 77 -3.06 13.59 -5.21
CA ALA A 77 -2.71 12.86 -6.43
C ALA A 77 -3.77 11.81 -6.79
N THR A 78 -4.22 11.01 -5.82
CA THR A 78 -5.21 9.96 -6.05
C THR A 78 -6.59 10.53 -6.41
N GLN A 79 -7.03 11.62 -5.78
CA GLN A 79 -8.30 12.27 -6.13
C GLN A 79 -8.28 12.87 -7.54
N GLU A 80 -7.16 13.49 -7.94
CA GLU A 80 -7.00 14.03 -9.29
C GLU A 80 -6.96 12.93 -10.36
N LEU A 81 -6.36 11.79 -10.05
CA LEU A 81 -6.21 10.66 -10.97
C LEU A 81 -7.39 9.66 -10.92
N GLY A 82 -8.30 9.79 -9.95
CA GLY A 82 -9.39 8.83 -9.74
C GLY A 82 -8.92 7.48 -9.18
N MET A 83 -7.82 7.47 -8.42
CA MET A 83 -7.27 6.28 -7.76
C MET A 83 -7.80 6.09 -6.34
N ASP A 84 -7.75 4.86 -5.89
CA ASP A 84 -8.01 4.45 -4.52
C ASP A 84 -6.74 4.46 -3.66
N LEU A 85 -6.91 4.65 -2.35
CA LEU A 85 -5.80 4.80 -1.40
C LEU A 85 -6.00 3.98 -0.11
N HIS A 86 -4.96 3.26 0.30
CA HIS A 86 -4.77 2.84 1.68
C HIS A 86 -3.78 3.77 2.37
N LEU A 87 -4.19 4.36 3.48
CA LEU A 87 -3.37 5.27 4.27
C LEU A 87 -2.67 4.51 5.40
N GLY A 88 -1.36 4.37 5.34
CA GLY A 88 -0.56 3.86 6.45
C GLY A 88 -0.27 4.94 7.50
N MET A 89 -0.29 4.54 8.76
CA MET A 89 0.23 5.34 9.88
C MET A 89 1.47 4.64 10.44
N TRP A 90 2.60 5.34 10.49
CA TRP A 90 3.83 4.79 11.06
C TRP A 90 3.85 4.99 12.57
N LEU A 91 3.58 3.90 13.32
CA LEU A 91 3.50 3.92 14.78
C LEU A 91 4.68 3.14 15.36
N ASP A 92 5.58 3.82 16.07
CA ASP A 92 6.72 3.18 16.76
C ASP A 92 6.91 3.69 18.21
N ARG A 93 6.37 4.86 18.56
CA ARG A 93 6.40 5.41 19.92
C ARG A 93 5.25 6.39 20.14
N GLN A 94 5.03 6.80 21.39
CA GLN A 94 3.96 7.74 21.72
C GLN A 94 4.06 9.07 20.93
N ASP A 95 5.27 9.59 20.72
CA ASP A 95 5.45 10.84 19.98
C ASP A 95 5.09 10.69 18.49
N THR A 96 5.41 9.56 17.84
CA THR A 96 4.97 9.34 16.45
C THR A 96 3.48 9.13 16.37
N PHE A 97 2.88 8.41 17.33
CA PHE A 97 1.42 8.29 17.39
C PHE A 97 0.76 9.66 17.47
N ASN A 98 1.25 10.56 18.33
CA ASN A 98 0.72 11.92 18.45
C ASN A 98 0.82 12.72 17.15
N LEU A 99 1.93 12.59 16.40
CA LEU A 99 2.11 13.25 15.10
C LEU A 99 1.17 12.66 14.04
N GLU A 100 1.07 11.34 13.97
CA GLU A 100 0.24 10.61 13.00
C GLU A 100 -1.27 10.87 13.24
N ILE A 101 -1.74 10.80 14.49
CA ILE A 101 -3.16 11.04 14.80
C ILE A 101 -3.54 12.50 14.57
N GLN A 102 -2.63 13.45 14.80
CA GLN A 102 -2.87 14.86 14.47
C GLN A 102 -2.93 15.08 12.96
N ALA A 103 -2.00 14.49 12.21
CA ALA A 103 -2.04 14.52 10.74
C ALA A 103 -3.36 13.93 10.22
N LEU A 104 -3.84 12.81 10.78
CA LEU A 104 -5.13 12.23 10.41
C LEU A 104 -6.28 13.21 10.62
N LYS A 105 -6.35 13.87 11.79
CA LYS A 105 -7.39 14.88 12.09
C LYS A 105 -7.38 16.04 11.09
N ASP A 106 -6.19 16.54 10.75
CA ASP A 106 -6.02 17.65 9.81
C ASP A 106 -6.45 17.24 8.40
N LEU A 107 -6.09 16.04 7.95
CA LEU A 107 -6.50 15.50 6.65
C LEU A 107 -8.02 15.30 6.58
N LEU A 108 -8.64 14.72 7.60
CA LEU A 108 -10.09 14.48 7.66
C LEU A 108 -10.91 15.78 7.61
N ALA A 109 -10.36 16.87 8.12
CA ALA A 109 -10.95 18.21 8.03
C ALA A 109 -10.77 18.84 6.65
N LYS A 110 -9.70 18.48 5.91
CA LYS A 110 -9.34 19.07 4.62
C LYS A 110 -9.94 18.36 3.41
N TYR A 111 -10.03 17.03 3.44
CA TYR A 111 -10.43 16.22 2.29
C TYR A 111 -11.74 15.45 2.52
N ASP A 112 -12.42 15.13 1.43
CA ASP A 112 -13.27 13.94 1.42
C ASP A 112 -12.37 12.70 1.39
N PHE A 113 -12.84 11.61 2.00
CA PHE A 113 -12.10 10.34 2.05
C PHE A 113 -12.85 9.28 1.23
N SER A 114 -13.57 9.70 0.19
CA SER A 114 -14.42 8.79 -0.59
C SER A 114 -13.62 7.76 -1.38
N ASN A 115 -12.37 8.07 -1.73
CA ASN A 115 -11.42 7.18 -2.38
C ASN A 115 -10.42 6.50 -1.41
N VAL A 116 -10.59 6.67 -0.10
CA VAL A 116 -9.75 6.00 0.90
C VAL A 116 -10.43 4.70 1.32
N ASN A 117 -9.81 3.56 0.99
CA ASN A 117 -10.37 2.26 1.30
C ASN A 117 -10.13 1.82 2.74
N SER A 118 -8.97 2.16 3.32
CA SER A 118 -8.72 1.92 4.74
C SER A 118 -7.60 2.78 5.31
N ILE A 119 -7.53 2.82 6.64
CA ILE A 119 -6.37 3.29 7.41
C ILE A 119 -5.68 2.07 8.03
N ILE A 120 -4.36 1.96 7.86
CA ILE A 120 -3.53 0.90 8.44
C ILE A 120 -2.74 1.54 9.59
N ALA A 121 -3.28 1.39 10.80
CA ALA A 121 -2.77 2.00 12.03
C ALA A 121 -1.61 1.17 12.59
N GLY A 122 -0.40 1.48 12.13
CA GLY A 122 0.81 0.74 12.48
C GLY A 122 1.06 -0.44 11.55
N SER A 123 2.34 -0.67 11.30
CA SER A 123 2.87 -1.83 10.59
C SER A 123 3.96 -2.43 11.47
N GLU A 124 3.89 -3.72 11.77
CA GLU A 124 4.89 -4.50 12.52
C GLU A 124 5.27 -3.88 13.88
N VAL A 125 4.30 -3.27 14.57
CA VAL A 125 4.53 -2.57 15.84
C VAL A 125 4.85 -3.58 16.94
N LEU A 126 4.15 -4.71 16.98
CA LEU A 126 4.42 -5.77 17.94
C LEU A 126 5.69 -6.53 17.57
N TYR A 127 5.87 -6.82 16.27
CA TYR A 127 7.07 -7.50 15.78
C TYR A 127 8.36 -6.74 16.10
N ARG A 128 8.35 -5.40 15.98
CA ARG A 128 9.50 -4.55 16.34
C ARG A 128 9.63 -4.27 17.84
N GLU A 129 8.71 -4.77 18.66
CA GLU A 129 8.65 -4.49 20.10
C GLU A 129 8.54 -2.99 20.44
N ASP A 130 8.03 -2.18 19.50
CA ASP A 130 7.88 -0.74 19.63
C ASP A 130 6.85 -0.36 20.70
N ALA A 131 5.81 -1.18 20.85
CA ALA A 131 4.78 -1.04 21.86
C ALA A 131 4.18 -2.40 22.25
N ASP A 132 3.61 -2.49 23.45
CA ASP A 132 2.85 -3.68 23.85
C ASP A 132 1.45 -3.71 23.21
N ALA A 133 0.82 -4.89 23.23
CA ALA A 133 -0.51 -5.11 22.64
C ALA A 133 -1.59 -4.18 23.23
N ASN A 134 -1.48 -3.78 24.50
CA ASN A 134 -2.43 -2.87 25.12
C ASN A 134 -2.29 -1.45 24.59
N THR A 135 -1.05 -0.97 24.45
CA THR A 135 -0.72 0.34 23.91
C THR A 135 -1.15 0.45 22.46
N LEU A 136 -0.80 -0.54 21.63
CA LEU A 136 -1.25 -0.60 20.23
C LEU A 136 -2.77 -0.66 20.12
N THR A 137 -3.43 -1.48 20.95
CA THR A 137 -4.90 -1.55 21.02
C THR A 137 -5.53 -0.19 21.32
N ASN A 138 -4.94 0.59 22.23
CA ASN A 138 -5.43 1.92 22.56
C ASN A 138 -5.23 2.92 21.42
N TRP A 139 -4.07 2.89 20.76
CA TRP A 139 -3.81 3.71 19.57
C TRP A 139 -4.81 3.41 18.45
N ILE A 140 -5.06 2.13 18.13
CA ILE A 140 -6.03 1.73 17.10
C ILE A 140 -7.45 2.21 17.45
N LYS A 141 -7.87 2.09 18.70
CA LYS A 141 -9.19 2.59 19.15
C LYS A 141 -9.33 4.09 18.94
N GLU A 142 -8.29 4.87 19.24
CA GLU A 142 -8.32 6.32 19.02
C GLU A 142 -8.35 6.67 17.53
N VAL A 143 -7.56 5.97 16.70
CA VAL A 143 -7.62 6.13 15.23
C VAL A 143 -9.03 5.85 14.71
N LYS A 144 -9.67 4.76 15.16
CA LYS A 144 -11.05 4.41 14.80
C LYS A 144 -12.04 5.49 15.18
N GLN A 145 -11.94 6.01 16.41
CA GLN A 145 -12.82 7.09 16.87
C GLN A 145 -12.69 8.35 16.00
N VAL A 146 -11.46 8.68 15.59
CA VAL A 146 -11.20 9.82 14.71
C VAL A 146 -11.71 9.59 13.29
N ALA A 147 -11.60 8.37 12.77
CA ALA A 147 -12.01 8.00 11.41
C ALA A 147 -13.52 7.70 11.27
N GLU A 148 -14.22 7.36 12.36
CA GLU A 148 -15.65 6.99 12.38
C GLU A 148 -16.56 7.96 11.63
N PRO A 149 -16.43 9.30 11.73
CA PRO A 149 -17.31 10.23 11.01
C PRO A 149 -17.24 10.13 9.48
N LYS A 150 -16.17 9.54 8.93
CA LYS A 150 -16.04 9.26 7.48
C LYS A 150 -16.39 7.82 7.11
N GLY A 151 -16.66 6.94 8.08
CA GLY A 151 -17.03 5.55 7.86
C GLY A 151 -15.91 4.69 7.27
N ILE A 152 -14.64 5.03 7.53
CA ILE A 152 -13.47 4.35 6.96
C ILE A 152 -13.07 3.19 7.87
N GLU A 153 -12.79 2.03 7.28
CA GLU A 153 -12.28 0.88 8.01
C GLU A 153 -10.82 1.10 8.47
N VAL A 154 -10.53 0.65 9.69
CA VAL A 154 -9.19 0.70 10.27
C VAL A 154 -8.67 -0.71 10.54
N THR A 155 -7.44 -0.97 10.13
CA THR A 155 -6.71 -2.20 10.44
C THR A 155 -5.34 -1.88 11.04
N ASN A 156 -4.57 -2.91 11.34
CA ASN A 156 -3.15 -2.87 11.70
C ASN A 156 -2.48 -4.05 10.99
N ALA A 157 -1.27 -3.82 10.48
CA ALA A 157 -0.52 -4.82 9.74
C ALA A 157 0.55 -5.39 10.65
N GLU A 158 0.50 -6.69 10.97
CA GLU A 158 1.56 -7.35 11.74
C GLU A 158 2.09 -8.55 10.96
N THR A 159 3.24 -9.07 11.36
CA THR A 159 3.73 -10.33 10.79
C THR A 159 2.81 -11.49 11.17
N TYR A 160 2.82 -12.56 10.37
CA TYR A 160 1.93 -13.72 10.59
C TYR A 160 2.11 -14.41 11.96
N ASN A 161 3.27 -14.25 12.60
CA ASN A 161 3.58 -14.80 13.92
C ASN A 161 3.09 -13.92 15.08
N GLU A 162 2.84 -12.63 14.85
CA GLU A 162 2.40 -11.68 15.88
C GLU A 162 0.87 -11.62 15.97
N VAL A 163 0.28 -12.74 16.39
CA VAL A 163 -1.16 -12.82 16.59
C VAL A 163 -1.53 -12.35 17.99
N SER A 164 -2.07 -11.13 18.07
CA SER A 164 -2.70 -10.60 19.28
C SER A 164 -4.24 -10.58 19.14
N PRO A 165 -4.97 -11.41 19.92
CA PRO A 165 -6.43 -11.35 20.00
C PRO A 165 -6.95 -9.97 20.41
N GLU A 166 -6.24 -9.23 21.26
CA GLU A 166 -6.59 -7.88 21.70
C GLU A 166 -6.64 -6.91 20.52
N VAL A 167 -5.59 -6.92 19.69
CA VAL A 167 -5.52 -6.12 18.46
C VAL A 167 -6.57 -6.58 17.45
N PHE A 168 -6.68 -7.90 17.23
CA PHE A 168 -7.65 -8.48 16.31
C PHE A 168 -9.08 -8.13 16.68
N ASN A 169 -9.40 -7.95 17.96
CA ASN A 169 -10.74 -7.57 18.40
C ASN A 169 -11.12 -6.14 18.03
N VAL A 170 -10.15 -5.22 17.91
CA VAL A 170 -10.43 -3.79 17.77
C VAL A 170 -10.34 -3.26 16.35
N VAL A 171 -9.60 -3.92 15.46
CA VAL A 171 -9.57 -3.62 14.02
C VAL A 171 -10.88 -3.99 13.32
N ASP A 172 -11.21 -3.37 12.19
CA ASP A 172 -12.39 -3.73 11.37
C ASP A 172 -12.15 -5.00 10.55
N PHE A 173 -10.93 -5.16 10.05
CA PHE A 173 -10.45 -6.35 9.37
C PHE A 173 -9.00 -6.63 9.76
N VAL A 174 -8.50 -7.83 9.50
CA VAL A 174 -7.12 -8.21 9.81
C VAL A 174 -6.24 -8.01 8.58
N SER A 175 -5.04 -7.48 8.76
CA SER A 175 -4.02 -7.44 7.71
C SER A 175 -2.72 -8.07 8.18
N MET A 176 -2.00 -8.73 7.26
CA MET A 176 -0.72 -9.37 7.57
C MET A 176 0.39 -8.96 6.60
N ASN A 177 1.58 -8.80 7.13
CA ASN A 177 2.83 -8.77 6.37
C ASN A 177 3.44 -10.18 6.39
N ALA A 178 3.81 -10.70 5.23
CA ALA A 178 4.43 -12.01 5.13
C ALA A 178 5.36 -12.08 3.92
N PHE A 179 6.62 -12.43 4.18
CA PHE A 179 7.67 -12.49 3.17
C PHE A 179 8.41 -13.83 3.30
N PRO A 180 7.99 -14.86 2.57
CA PRO A 180 8.65 -16.17 2.55
C PRO A 180 10.16 -16.08 2.25
N PHE A 181 10.57 -15.05 1.50
CA PHE A 181 11.98 -14.73 1.25
C PHE A 181 12.78 -14.59 2.55
N TRP A 182 12.30 -13.79 3.51
CA TRP A 182 13.00 -13.56 4.80
C TRP A 182 13.04 -14.80 5.69
N GLU A 183 12.18 -15.77 5.43
CA GLU A 183 12.11 -17.05 6.13
C GLU A 183 13.09 -18.09 5.56
N GLY A 184 13.84 -17.75 4.50
CA GLY A 184 14.73 -18.68 3.82
C GLY A 184 13.97 -19.75 3.03
N THR A 185 12.79 -19.40 2.51
CA THR A 185 11.97 -20.31 1.70
C THR A 185 12.53 -20.37 0.28
N THR A 186 12.54 -21.55 -0.36
CA THR A 186 12.87 -21.67 -1.79
C THR A 186 11.78 -21.02 -2.65
N ILE A 187 12.10 -20.58 -3.87
CA ILE A 187 11.09 -19.97 -4.74
C ILE A 187 9.93 -20.93 -5.02
N GLU A 188 10.19 -22.22 -5.20
CA GLU A 188 9.18 -23.26 -5.44
C GLU A 188 8.21 -23.45 -4.27
N GLN A 189 8.60 -23.04 -3.06
CA GLN A 189 7.78 -23.12 -1.86
C GLN A 189 7.15 -21.78 -1.48
N GLY A 190 7.60 -20.67 -2.08
CA GLY A 190 7.25 -19.32 -1.67
C GLY A 190 5.74 -19.11 -1.54
N ILE A 191 4.96 -19.45 -2.57
CA ILE A 191 3.51 -19.25 -2.53
C ILE A 191 2.80 -20.15 -1.51
N ASN A 192 3.27 -21.40 -1.34
CA ASN A 192 2.69 -22.31 -0.37
C ASN A 192 2.93 -21.81 1.06
N THR A 193 4.15 -21.31 1.35
CA THR A 193 4.46 -20.68 2.63
C THR A 193 3.58 -19.45 2.90
N LEU A 194 3.41 -18.57 1.92
CA LEU A 194 2.49 -17.42 2.07
C LEU A 194 1.04 -17.87 2.35
N ALA A 195 0.56 -18.88 1.63
CA ALA A 195 -0.79 -19.40 1.78
C ALA A 195 -1.01 -20.05 3.16
N ASP A 196 -0.02 -20.77 3.68
CA ASP A 196 -0.08 -21.38 5.02
C ASP A 196 -0.12 -20.32 6.12
N HIS A 197 0.64 -19.23 5.97
CA HIS A 197 0.59 -18.08 6.87
C HIS A 197 -0.78 -17.39 6.83
N TYR A 198 -1.32 -17.20 5.62
CA TYR A 198 -2.65 -16.62 5.43
C TYR A 198 -3.74 -17.45 6.11
N GLU A 199 -3.75 -18.77 5.91
CA GLU A 199 -4.74 -19.66 6.54
C GLU A 199 -4.57 -19.70 8.07
N THR A 200 -3.34 -19.59 8.57
CA THR A 200 -3.09 -19.44 10.02
C THR A 200 -3.74 -18.18 10.58
N ILE A 201 -3.55 -17.04 9.92
CA ILE A 201 -4.15 -15.76 10.34
C ILE A 201 -5.67 -15.80 10.22
N LYS A 202 -6.20 -16.31 9.11
CA LYS A 202 -7.63 -16.45 8.85
C LYS A 202 -8.34 -17.32 9.89
N ALA A 203 -7.72 -18.42 10.32
CA ALA A 203 -8.26 -19.25 11.40
C ALA A 203 -8.42 -18.50 12.74
N LYS A 204 -7.63 -17.43 12.94
CA LYS A 204 -7.62 -16.60 14.15
C LYS A 204 -8.41 -15.29 14.00
N ALA A 205 -8.70 -14.86 12.78
CA ALA A 205 -9.43 -13.62 12.46
C ALA A 205 -10.94 -13.69 12.76
N GLY A 206 -11.48 -14.88 13.07
CA GLY A 206 -12.90 -15.07 13.29
C GLY A 206 -13.69 -14.84 12.00
N ASN A 207 -14.66 -13.92 12.04
CA ASN A 207 -15.47 -13.56 10.85
C ASN A 207 -14.90 -12.35 10.08
N LYS A 208 -13.77 -11.79 10.52
CA LYS A 208 -13.17 -10.62 9.88
C LYS A 208 -12.47 -11.05 8.59
N ARG A 209 -12.60 -10.25 7.53
CA ARG A 209 -11.81 -10.46 6.30
C ARG A 209 -10.31 -10.32 6.62
N VAL A 210 -9.49 -11.02 5.86
CA VAL A 210 -8.02 -10.96 5.96
C VAL A 210 -7.46 -10.41 4.66
N MET A 211 -6.57 -9.43 4.78
CA MET A 211 -5.83 -8.83 3.67
C MET A 211 -4.33 -9.11 3.84
N ILE A 212 -3.61 -9.25 2.74
CA ILE A 212 -2.14 -9.24 2.75
C ILE A 212 -1.70 -7.81 2.48
N SER A 213 -1.18 -7.13 3.49
CA SER A 213 -0.73 -5.74 3.38
C SER A 213 0.62 -5.62 2.71
N GLU A 214 1.49 -6.63 2.87
CA GLU A 214 2.80 -6.68 2.22
C GLU A 214 3.22 -8.12 1.96
N THR A 215 3.68 -8.35 0.74
CA THR A 215 4.44 -9.53 0.33
C THR A 215 5.17 -9.22 -0.96
N GLY A 216 6.31 -9.86 -1.21
CA GLY A 216 7.14 -9.59 -2.37
C GLY A 216 8.41 -10.44 -2.36
N TRP A 217 9.19 -10.34 -3.43
CA TRP A 217 10.46 -11.04 -3.57
C TRP A 217 11.47 -10.14 -4.28
N PRO A 218 12.71 -9.99 -3.77
CA PRO A 218 13.68 -9.08 -4.37
C PRO A 218 14.33 -9.66 -5.63
N SER A 219 14.60 -8.82 -6.63
CA SER A 219 15.30 -9.22 -7.86
C SER A 219 16.82 -9.34 -7.74
N GLY A 220 17.39 -8.84 -6.65
CA GLY A 220 18.83 -8.71 -6.49
C GLY A 220 19.21 -8.01 -5.20
N SER A 221 20.41 -7.44 -5.17
CA SER A 221 20.96 -6.72 -4.03
C SER A 221 21.99 -5.69 -4.47
N SER A 222 22.13 -4.65 -3.67
CA SER A 222 23.25 -3.71 -3.77
C SER A 222 24.60 -4.42 -3.63
N GLU A 223 25.59 -3.99 -4.42
CA GLU A 223 26.94 -4.57 -4.42
C GLU A 223 27.64 -4.39 -3.07
N GLY A 224 28.25 -5.46 -2.56
CA GLY A 224 29.04 -5.44 -1.33
C GLY A 224 28.23 -5.63 -0.05
N ASP A 225 26.89 -5.62 -0.13
CA ASP A 225 26.03 -5.92 1.00
C ASP A 225 25.83 -7.43 1.17
N THR A 226 25.72 -7.88 2.42
CA THR A 226 25.27 -9.24 2.71
C THR A 226 23.80 -9.35 2.30
N LEU A 227 23.47 -10.34 1.48
CA LEU A 227 22.16 -10.60 0.87
C LEU A 227 21.03 -10.98 1.88
N GLY A 228 21.22 -10.66 3.16
CA GLY A 228 20.41 -11.16 4.26
C GLY A 228 20.71 -12.62 4.64
N PRO A 229 20.09 -13.12 5.72
CA PRO A 229 20.17 -14.53 6.08
C PRO A 229 19.50 -15.41 5.01
N ASN A 230 20.02 -16.63 4.81
CA ASN A 230 19.39 -17.68 4.00
C ASN A 230 19.31 -17.48 2.47
N ILE A 231 20.08 -16.55 1.90
CA ILE A 231 20.12 -16.31 0.44
C ILE A 231 20.50 -17.55 -0.40
N ASP A 232 21.27 -18.47 0.17
CA ASP A 232 21.61 -19.74 -0.50
C ASP A 232 20.36 -20.56 -0.83
N ILE A 233 19.26 -20.29 -0.13
CA ILE A 233 17.95 -20.94 -0.29
C ILE A 233 16.95 -20.00 -0.97
N ALA A 234 16.73 -18.81 -0.40
CA ALA A 234 15.84 -17.79 -0.93
C ALA A 234 16.61 -16.84 -1.85
N GLN A 235 16.87 -17.23 -3.09
CA GLN A 235 17.73 -16.45 -3.99
C GLN A 235 17.02 -15.21 -4.53
N ALA A 236 17.65 -14.04 -4.39
CA ALA A 236 17.19 -12.77 -4.95
C ALA A 236 17.59 -12.67 -6.42
N THR A 237 16.66 -12.97 -7.34
CA THR A 237 16.86 -12.93 -8.79
C THR A 237 15.58 -12.44 -9.48
N ILE A 238 15.74 -11.81 -10.65
CA ILE A 238 14.59 -11.42 -11.51
C ILE A 238 13.69 -12.62 -11.83
N GLU A 239 14.26 -13.80 -12.06
CA GLU A 239 13.49 -15.01 -12.36
C GLU A 239 12.61 -15.44 -11.17
N ASN A 240 13.15 -15.36 -9.96
CA ASN A 240 12.42 -15.72 -8.74
C ASN A 240 11.36 -14.67 -8.38
N GLU A 241 11.67 -13.38 -8.53
CA GLU A 241 10.66 -12.35 -8.38
C GLU A 241 9.51 -12.52 -9.37
N ASN A 242 9.82 -12.75 -10.66
CA ASN A 242 8.80 -12.97 -11.68
C ASN A 242 7.92 -14.20 -11.36
N THR A 243 8.54 -15.28 -10.88
CA THR A 243 7.83 -16.50 -10.46
C THR A 243 6.91 -16.20 -9.27
N TYR A 244 7.45 -15.58 -8.21
CA TYR A 244 6.70 -15.27 -7.00
C TYR A 244 5.55 -14.30 -7.28
N LEU A 245 5.80 -13.25 -8.06
CA LEU A 245 4.79 -12.30 -8.52
C LEU A 245 3.63 -13.02 -9.22
N GLY A 246 3.94 -13.85 -10.21
CA GLY A 246 2.93 -14.61 -10.96
C GLY A 246 2.10 -15.52 -10.06
N GLU A 247 2.75 -16.26 -9.15
CA GLU A 247 2.10 -17.16 -8.21
C GLU A 247 1.19 -16.43 -7.21
N VAL A 248 1.65 -15.30 -6.63
CA VAL A 248 0.84 -14.48 -5.72
C VAL A 248 -0.37 -13.89 -6.43
N LEU A 249 -0.22 -13.38 -7.66
CA LEU A 249 -1.33 -12.88 -8.47
C LEU A 249 -2.36 -13.99 -8.76
N CYS A 250 -1.91 -15.19 -9.17
CA CYS A 250 -2.82 -16.30 -9.42
C CYS A 250 -3.54 -16.77 -8.17
N TRP A 251 -2.79 -16.96 -7.09
CA TRP A 251 -3.33 -17.47 -5.84
C TRP A 251 -4.33 -16.49 -5.23
N SER A 252 -4.02 -15.19 -5.21
CA SER A 252 -4.92 -14.16 -4.66
C SER A 252 -6.23 -14.08 -5.42
N ARG A 253 -6.21 -14.12 -6.77
CA ARG A 253 -7.41 -14.16 -7.62
C ARG A 253 -8.27 -15.40 -7.34
N ASN A 254 -7.64 -16.58 -7.29
CA ASN A 254 -8.35 -17.85 -7.07
C ASN A 254 -8.97 -17.97 -5.67
N ASN A 255 -8.37 -17.31 -4.68
CA ASN A 255 -8.82 -17.35 -3.28
C ASN A 255 -9.59 -16.09 -2.85
N ASN A 256 -9.78 -15.13 -3.76
CA ASN A 256 -10.41 -13.82 -3.50
C ASN A 256 -9.78 -13.12 -2.29
N VAL A 257 -8.45 -12.96 -2.31
CA VAL A 257 -7.66 -12.32 -1.26
C VAL A 257 -7.13 -10.99 -1.77
N ASP A 258 -7.40 -9.92 -1.02
CA ASP A 258 -6.84 -8.60 -1.30
C ASP A 258 -5.34 -8.61 -0.95
N VAL A 259 -4.49 -8.25 -1.92
CA VAL A 259 -3.03 -8.19 -1.76
C VAL A 259 -2.50 -6.83 -2.20
N LEU A 260 -1.88 -6.12 -1.28
CA LEU A 260 -1.03 -4.96 -1.58
C LEU A 260 0.39 -5.47 -1.82
N TYR A 261 0.79 -5.58 -3.08
CA TYR A 261 2.08 -6.16 -3.45
C TYR A 261 3.23 -5.20 -3.13
N PHE A 262 4.32 -5.72 -2.56
CA PHE A 262 5.51 -4.97 -2.20
C PHE A 262 6.62 -5.23 -3.23
N SER A 263 7.02 -4.24 -4.04
CA SER A 263 6.53 -2.86 -4.09
C SER A 263 6.42 -2.30 -5.51
N ALA A 264 5.96 -1.06 -5.67
CA ALA A 264 5.80 -0.43 -6.98
C ALA A 264 7.14 -0.18 -7.69
N PHE A 265 8.12 0.41 -6.99
CA PHE A 265 9.40 0.86 -7.55
C PHE A 265 10.57 0.32 -6.73
N GLU A 266 11.72 0.09 -7.37
CA GLU A 266 12.97 -0.14 -6.65
C GLU A 266 13.30 1.08 -5.77
N GLU A 267 13.87 0.79 -4.60
CA GLU A 267 14.11 1.76 -3.54
C GLU A 267 15.61 1.80 -3.22
N PRO A 268 16.46 2.34 -4.11
CA PRO A 268 17.93 2.22 -4.01
C PRO A 268 18.54 2.93 -2.79
N TYR A 269 17.74 3.70 -2.05
CA TYR A 269 18.13 4.27 -0.76
C TYR A 269 18.13 3.24 0.39
N LYS A 270 17.52 2.06 0.18
CA LYS A 270 17.54 0.93 1.11
C LYS A 270 18.71 -0.01 0.80
N PRO A 271 19.38 -0.56 1.83
CA PRO A 271 20.56 -1.39 1.66
C PRO A 271 20.22 -2.80 1.15
N GLY A 272 21.21 -3.47 0.58
CA GLY A 272 21.13 -4.89 0.21
C GLY A 272 19.95 -5.21 -0.69
N VAL A 273 19.22 -6.27 -0.35
CA VAL A 273 18.04 -6.76 -1.09
C VAL A 273 16.81 -5.86 -0.91
N GLU A 274 16.75 -5.06 0.16
CA GLU A 274 15.58 -4.21 0.45
C GLU A 274 15.33 -3.16 -0.64
N GLY A 275 16.38 -2.74 -1.36
CA GLY A 275 16.26 -1.81 -2.47
C GLY A 275 15.69 -2.41 -3.76
N HIS A 276 15.50 -3.73 -3.84
CA HIS A 276 15.22 -4.46 -5.08
C HIS A 276 13.86 -5.17 -5.13
N PHE A 277 12.90 -4.77 -4.30
CA PHE A 277 11.55 -5.35 -4.26
C PHE A 277 10.56 -4.78 -5.29
N GLY A 278 10.92 -3.71 -5.99
CA GLY A 278 9.99 -3.00 -6.86
C GLY A 278 9.76 -3.69 -8.20
N ILE A 279 8.52 -3.83 -8.66
CA ILE A 279 8.23 -4.39 -10.00
C ILE A 279 8.76 -3.49 -11.14
N MET A 280 8.90 -2.19 -10.88
CA MET A 280 9.51 -1.20 -11.76
C MET A 280 10.86 -0.74 -11.20
N ASP A 281 11.76 -0.32 -12.08
CA ASP A 281 12.97 0.42 -11.69
C ASP A 281 12.62 1.82 -11.13
N GLN A 282 13.62 2.54 -10.61
CA GLN A 282 13.46 3.90 -10.07
C GLN A 282 12.94 4.95 -11.08
N ASP A 283 13.08 4.67 -12.38
CA ASP A 283 12.64 5.55 -13.48
C ASP A 283 11.21 5.19 -13.95
N GLY A 284 10.63 4.13 -13.40
CA GLY A 284 9.27 3.68 -13.68
C GLY A 284 9.12 2.78 -14.90
N ASN A 285 10.22 2.17 -15.36
CA ASN A 285 10.15 1.11 -16.36
C ASN A 285 9.94 -0.23 -15.65
N LEU A 286 9.07 -1.08 -16.20
CA LEU A 286 8.96 -2.46 -15.73
C LEU A 286 10.33 -3.15 -15.88
N LYS A 287 10.81 -3.83 -14.81
CA LYS A 287 12.12 -4.47 -14.84
C LYS A 287 12.17 -5.55 -15.93
N GLU A 288 13.29 -5.63 -16.63
CA GLU A 288 13.50 -6.63 -17.67
C GLU A 288 13.33 -8.03 -17.08
N GLY A 289 12.45 -8.86 -17.67
CA GLY A 289 12.14 -10.20 -17.19
C GLY A 289 10.89 -10.31 -16.32
N ILE A 290 10.33 -9.18 -15.83
CA ILE A 290 9.07 -9.18 -15.09
C ILE A 290 7.88 -9.23 -16.06
N ASN A 291 6.96 -10.17 -15.83
CA ASN A 291 5.69 -10.30 -16.51
C ASN A 291 4.53 -10.17 -15.51
N VAL A 292 3.81 -9.05 -15.60
CA VAL A 292 2.65 -8.74 -14.76
C VAL A 292 1.34 -9.37 -15.25
N ASN A 293 1.34 -10.13 -16.35
CA ASN A 293 0.15 -10.80 -16.88
C ASN A 293 0.33 -12.33 -16.83
N PRO A 294 0.23 -12.96 -15.64
CA PRO A 294 0.27 -14.41 -15.55
C PRO A 294 -0.96 -15.02 -16.23
N SER A 295 -0.85 -16.25 -16.73
CA SER A 295 -1.89 -16.92 -17.53
C SER A 295 -3.07 -17.51 -16.73
N CYS A 296 -3.34 -16.92 -15.57
CA CYS A 296 -4.41 -17.23 -14.64
C CYS A 296 -5.29 -15.97 -14.48
#